data_AF-A0A2N9NCD2-F1
#
_entry.id   AF-A0A2N9NCD2-F1
#
_cell.length_a   1.000
_cell.length_b   1.000
_cell.length_c   1.000
_cell.angle_alpha   90.00
_cell.angle_beta   90.00
_cell.angle_gamma   90.00
#
_symmetry.space_group_name_H-M   'P 1'
#
loop_
_entity.id
_entity.type
_entity.pdbx_description
1 polymer ?
#
loop_
_entity_poly.entity_id
_entity_poly.type
_entity_poly.pdbx_seq_one_letter_code
_entity_poly.pdbx_strand_id
1 'polypeptide(L)'
;METLYCLRCNRELEAGHKSVAVYMFAQTVGIRPRQKSSAQRICFCPQCSVSLAMGPPPEGALNVAAWNMIRDLVGSDPALNQAAWENLRGVVGLLPATGTDGVPRRASGEGYFEF
;
A
#
# COMPACT_ATOMS: atom_id res chain seq x y z
N MET A 1 24.27 -12.76 -10.59
CA MET A 1 23.59 -12.76 -9.28
C MET A 1 23.13 -11.33 -9.07
N GLU A 2 21.83 -11.07 -8.94
CA GLU A 2 21.35 -9.70 -8.71
C GLU A 2 21.71 -9.27 -7.29
N THR A 3 22.31 -8.08 -7.16
CA THR A 3 22.59 -7.47 -5.86
C THR A 3 21.27 -7.05 -5.22
N LEU A 4 20.98 -7.58 -4.02
CA LEU A 4 19.75 -7.27 -3.29
C LEU A 4 20.02 -6.20 -2.25
N TYR A 5 19.04 -5.32 -2.04
CA TYR A 5 19.11 -4.25 -1.06
C TYR A 5 17.93 -4.34 -0.09
N CYS A 6 18.17 -3.96 1.16
CA CYS A 6 17.09 -3.80 2.13
C CYS A 6 16.23 -2.60 1.74
N LEU A 7 14.92 -2.79 1.54
CA LEU A 7 14.03 -1.70 1.15
C LEU A 7 13.98 -0.55 2.17
N ARG A 8 14.19 -0.84 3.45
CA ARG A 8 14.09 0.18 4.53
C ARG A 8 15.38 0.98 4.70
N CYS A 9 16.53 0.32 4.79
CA CYS A 9 17.80 1.00 5.09
C CYS A 9 18.75 1.10 3.89
N ASN A 10 18.34 0.61 2.73
CA ASN A 10 19.09 0.61 1.46
C ASN A 10 20.49 -0.04 1.53
N ARG A 11 20.77 -0.84 2.57
CA ARG A 11 22.02 -1.60 2.68
C ARG A 11 21.97 -2.83 1.78
N GLU A 12 23.10 -3.14 1.17
CA GLU A 12 23.30 -4.37 0.40
C GLU A 12 23.09 -5.60 1.30
N LEU A 13 22.45 -6.63 0.74
CA LEU A 13 22.21 -7.91 1.38
C LEU A 13 23.18 -8.93 0.80
N GLU A 14 24.24 -9.21 1.55
CA GLU A 14 25.29 -10.14 1.16
C GLU A 14 24.75 -11.57 0.97
N ALA A 15 25.27 -12.25 -0.04
CA ALA A 15 24.94 -13.65 -0.31
C ALA A 15 25.34 -14.54 0.88
N GLY A 16 24.41 -15.38 1.35
CA GLY A 16 24.63 -16.27 2.49
C GLY A 16 24.19 -15.69 3.85
N HIS A 17 23.90 -14.39 3.93
CA HIS A 17 23.33 -13.80 5.14
C HIS A 17 21.81 -13.98 5.21
N LYS A 18 21.30 -14.19 6.44
CA LYS A 18 19.85 -14.29 6.68
C LYS A 18 19.18 -12.96 6.29
N SER A 19 18.08 -13.05 5.55
CA SER A 19 17.23 -11.91 5.21
C SER A 19 15.78 -12.36 5.12
N VAL A 20 14.85 -11.42 5.18
CA VAL A 20 13.42 -11.69 4.99
C VAL A 20 13.02 -11.17 3.62
N ALA A 21 12.40 -12.04 2.82
CA ALA A 21 11.81 -11.68 1.54
C ALA A 21 10.29 -11.63 1.65
N VAL A 22 9.68 -10.55 1.16
CA VAL A 22 8.24 -10.36 1.05
C VAL A 22 7.89 -10.26 -0.42
N TYR A 23 6.89 -11.03 -0.85
CA TYR A 23 6.34 -10.91 -2.20
C TYR A 23 5.05 -10.12 -2.13
N MET A 24 4.98 -8.99 -2.84
CA MET A 24 3.80 -8.14 -2.88
C MET A 24 3.29 -8.00 -4.32
N PHE A 25 1.98 -7.89 -4.47
CA PHE A 25 1.32 -7.57 -5.73
C PHE A 25 0.04 -6.79 -5.46
N ALA A 26 -0.41 -6.01 -6.45
CA ALA A 26 -1.71 -5.37 -6.47
C ALA A 26 -2.64 -6.08 -7.45
N GLN A 27 -3.93 -6.12 -7.15
CA GLN A 27 -4.94 -6.73 -8.02
C GLN A 27 -6.24 -5.92 -7.95
N THR A 28 -6.87 -5.68 -9.09
CA THR A 28 -8.17 -5.01 -9.11
C THR A 28 -9.26 -5.89 -8.49
N VAL A 29 -10.25 -5.24 -7.87
CA VAL A 29 -11.45 -5.85 -7.30
C VAL A 29 -12.67 -5.14 -7.86
N GLY A 30 -13.70 -5.87 -8.28
CA GLY A 30 -14.92 -5.31 -8.86
C GLY A 30 -14.81 -4.88 -10.34
N ILE A 31 -13.60 -4.77 -10.90
CA ILE A 31 -13.37 -4.44 -12.32
C ILE A 31 -13.16 -5.73 -13.13
N ARG A 32 -13.77 -5.81 -14.33
CA ARG A 32 -13.58 -6.91 -15.29
C ARG A 32 -13.06 -6.37 -16.64
N PRO A 33 -12.07 -7.02 -17.28
CA PRO A 33 -11.29 -8.15 -16.78
C PRO A 33 -10.42 -7.75 -15.58
N ARG A 34 -10.12 -8.73 -14.71
CA ARG A 34 -9.33 -8.49 -13.52
C ARG A 34 -7.86 -8.32 -13.90
N GLN A 35 -7.24 -7.24 -13.46
CA GLN A 35 -5.83 -6.95 -13.72
C GLN A 35 -5.01 -7.15 -12.45
N LYS A 36 -3.76 -7.57 -12.63
CA LYS A 36 -2.82 -7.88 -11.55
C LYS A 36 -1.45 -7.30 -11.91
N SER A 37 -0.80 -6.63 -10.96
CA SER A 37 0.58 -6.16 -11.14
C SER A 37 1.55 -7.34 -11.21
N SER A 38 2.76 -7.10 -11.69
CA SER A 38 3.87 -8.02 -11.45
C SER A 38 4.08 -8.18 -9.93
N ALA A 39 4.47 -9.38 -9.51
CA ALA A 39 4.83 -9.62 -8.12
C ALA A 39 6.24 -9.05 -7.87
N GLN A 40 6.35 -8.12 -6.93
CA GLN A 40 7.63 -7.56 -6.54
C GLN A 40 8.18 -8.30 -5.33
N ARG A 41 9.44 -8.74 -5.44
CA ARG A 41 10.21 -9.34 -4.35
C ARG A 41 10.95 -8.24 -3.60
N ILE A 42 10.51 -7.97 -2.39
CA ILE A 42 11.08 -6.97 -1.49
C ILE A 42 11.91 -7.69 -0.44
N CYS A 43 13.10 -7.18 -0.12
CA CYS A 43 13.97 -7.78 0.88
C CYS A 43 14.22 -6.85 2.07
N PHE A 44 14.39 -7.43 3.26
CA PHE A 44 14.74 -6.73 4.49
C PHE A 44 15.90 -7.42 5.19
N CYS A 45 16.84 -6.62 5.72
CA CYS A 45 17.87 -7.14 6.61
C CYS A 45 17.26 -7.60 7.95
N PRO A 46 17.92 -8.48 8.72
CA PRO A 46 17.38 -9.01 9.97
C PRO A 46 16.92 -7.94 10.97
N GLN A 47 17.68 -6.84 11.08
CA GLN A 47 17.36 -5.74 11.99
C GLN A 47 16.08 -5.01 11.56
N CYS A 48 15.96 -4.72 10.26
CA CYS A 48 14.77 -4.07 9.71
C CYS A 48 13.56 -5.00 9.74
N SER A 49 13.73 -6.32 9.55
CA SER A 49 12.62 -7.28 9.63
C SER A 49 12.08 -7.41 11.05
N VAL A 50 12.94 -7.43 12.06
CA VAL A 50 12.48 -7.40 13.47
C VAL A 50 11.73 -6.11 13.76
N SER A 51 12.25 -4.97 13.29
CA SER A 51 11.58 -3.68 13.44
C SER A 51 10.22 -3.60 12.72
N LEU A 52 10.02 -4.35 11.63
CA LEU A 52 8.72 -4.46 10.95
C LEU A 52 7.74 -5.36 11.73
N ALA A 53 8.24 -6.44 12.33
CA ALA A 53 7.42 -7.38 13.07
C ALA A 53 7.00 -6.86 14.45
N MET A 54 7.87 -6.08 15.10
CA MET A 54 7.72 -5.64 16.49
C MET A 54 7.47 -4.14 16.64
N GLY A 55 7.68 -3.36 15.59
CA GLY A 55 7.49 -1.91 15.61
C GLY A 55 6.03 -1.49 15.42
N PRO A 56 5.71 -0.20 15.62
CA PRO A 56 4.44 0.36 15.17
C PRO A 56 4.25 0.10 13.66
N PRO A 57 3.00 0.13 13.15
CA PRO A 57 2.67 -0.22 11.77
C PRO A 57 3.70 0.36 10.79
N PRO A 58 4.19 -0.45 9.84
CA PRO A 58 5.37 -0.12 9.06
C PRO A 58 5.18 1.18 8.27
N GLU A 59 5.85 2.24 8.67
CA GLU A 59 5.77 3.52 7.99
C GLU A 59 6.67 3.57 6.74
N GLY A 60 6.13 4.17 5.68
CA GLY A 60 6.88 4.57 4.48
C GLY A 60 7.20 3.43 3.51
N ALA A 61 8.02 2.45 3.89
CA ALA A 61 8.64 1.53 2.92
C ALA A 61 7.62 0.63 2.17
N LEU A 62 6.74 -0.04 2.91
CA LEU A 62 5.69 -0.87 2.29
C LEU A 62 4.63 -0.01 1.59
N ASN A 63 4.32 1.18 2.13
CA ASN A 63 3.36 2.09 1.52
C ASN A 63 3.86 2.63 0.18
N VAL A 64 5.13 2.99 0.07
CA VAL A 64 5.75 3.43 -1.19
C VAL A 64 5.81 2.28 -2.20
N ALA A 65 6.16 1.06 -1.76
CA ALA A 65 6.14 -0.11 -2.63
C ALA A 65 4.72 -0.41 -3.14
N ALA A 66 3.72 -0.38 -2.26
CA ALA A 66 2.31 -0.54 -2.62
C ALA A 66 1.84 0.55 -3.59
N TRP A 67 2.20 1.80 -3.32
CA TRP A 67 1.89 2.94 -4.18
C TRP A 67 2.45 2.76 -5.59
N ASN A 68 3.72 2.39 -5.73
CA ASN A 68 4.34 2.15 -7.03
C ASN A 68 3.61 1.03 -7.80
N MET A 69 3.29 -0.09 -7.14
CA MET A 69 2.54 -1.18 -7.79
C MET A 69 1.15 -0.73 -8.27
N ILE A 70 0.43 0.06 -7.47
CA ILE A 70 -0.89 0.58 -7.85
C ILE A 70 -0.75 1.57 -9.00
N ARG A 71 0.19 2.52 -8.92
CA ARG A 71 0.46 3.49 -9.98
C ARG A 71 0.77 2.79 -11.30
N ASP A 72 1.65 1.79 -11.27
CA ASP A 72 2.06 1.06 -12.46
C ASP A 72 0.88 0.26 -13.05
N LEU A 73 0.05 -0.37 -12.20
CA LEU A 73 -1.16 -1.09 -12.62
C LEU A 73 -2.23 -0.17 -13.24
N VAL A 74 -2.42 1.02 -12.67
CA VAL A 74 -3.38 2.02 -13.17
C VAL A 74 -2.87 2.71 -14.45
N GLY A 75 -1.55 2.88 -14.57
CA GLY A 75 -0.91 3.46 -15.75
C GLY A 75 -0.77 2.50 -16.93
N SER A 76 -0.80 1.18 -16.70
CA SER A 76 -0.50 0.20 -17.76
C SER A 76 -1.61 -0.01 -18.78
N ASP A 77 -2.87 0.25 -18.45
CA ASP A 77 -4.00 -0.02 -19.34
C ASP A 77 -5.09 1.07 -19.24
N PRO A 78 -5.25 1.92 -20.28
CA PRO A 78 -6.34 2.90 -20.33
C PRO A 78 -7.74 2.28 -20.23
N ALA A 79 -7.93 1.03 -20.67
CA ALA A 79 -9.20 0.32 -20.54
C ALA A 79 -9.57 0.03 -19.08
N LEU A 80 -8.58 -0.10 -18.20
CA LEU A 80 -8.80 -0.27 -16.77
C LEU A 80 -9.37 0.99 -16.13
N ASN A 81 -8.90 2.17 -16.54
CA ASN A 81 -9.45 3.46 -16.10
C ASN A 81 -10.88 3.65 -16.60
N GLN A 82 -11.16 3.26 -17.85
CA GLN A 82 -12.51 3.31 -18.41
C GLN A 82 -13.48 2.36 -17.69
N ALA A 83 -13.07 1.12 -17.43
CA ALA A 83 -13.89 0.14 -16.72
C ALA A 83 -14.12 0.54 -15.24
N ALA A 84 -13.11 1.12 -14.59
CA ALA A 84 -13.27 1.70 -13.26
C ALA A 84 -14.30 2.85 -13.27
N TRP A 85 -14.22 3.73 -14.27
CA TRP A 85 -15.14 4.85 -14.43
C TRP A 85 -16.59 4.40 -14.71
N GLU A 86 -16.78 3.38 -15.53
CA GLU A 86 -18.11 2.78 -15.79
C GLU A 86 -18.73 2.18 -14.53
N ASN A 87 -17.95 1.45 -13.74
CA ASN A 87 -18.39 0.94 -12.44
C ASN A 87 -18.77 2.07 -11.48
N LEU A 88 -17.93 3.11 -11.38
CA LEU A 88 -18.20 4.26 -10.52
C LEU A 88 -19.47 5.00 -10.94
N ARG A 89 -19.71 5.20 -12.24
CA ARG A 89 -20.94 5.84 -12.74
C ARG A 89 -22.22 5.14 -12.27
N GLY A 90 -22.19 3.82 -12.08
CA GLY A 90 -23.32 3.08 -11.48
C GLY A 90 -23.57 3.39 -10.00
N VAL A 91 -22.63 4.04 -9.31
CA VAL A 91 -22.63 4.32 -7.86
C VAL A 91 -22.57 5.83 -7.55
N VAL A 92 -22.33 6.71 -8.53
CA VAL A 92 -22.22 8.17 -8.37
C VAL A 92 -23.49 8.80 -7.74
N GLY A 93 -24.66 8.16 -7.85
CA GLY A 93 -25.90 8.59 -7.17
C GLY A 93 -26.11 8.04 -5.74
N LEU A 94 -25.20 7.18 -5.26
CA LEU A 94 -25.29 6.49 -3.96
C LEU A 94 -24.17 6.89 -2.99
N LEU A 95 -23.15 7.60 -3.45
CA LEU A 95 -22.09 8.11 -2.60
C LEU A 95 -22.54 9.45 -1.98
N PRO A 96 -22.39 9.64 -0.65
CA PRO A 96 -22.56 10.95 -0.06
C PRO A 96 -21.62 11.91 -0.78
N ALA A 97 -22.12 13.08 -1.16
CA ALA A 97 -21.26 14.16 -1.61
C ALA A 97 -20.30 14.44 -0.44
N THR A 98 -19.06 13.94 -0.52
CA THR A 98 -17.99 14.34 0.38
C THR A 98 -17.53 15.74 -0.01
N GLY A 99 -18.49 16.67 0.03
CA GLY A 99 -18.26 18.09 0.21
C GLY A 99 -17.97 18.30 1.69
N THR A 100 -16.84 18.93 1.93
CA THR A 100 -16.39 19.46 3.20
C THR A 100 -17.34 20.54 3.73
N ASP A 101 -18.57 20.19 4.09
CA ASP A 101 -19.46 21.07 4.84
C ASP A 101 -19.38 20.70 6.32
N GLY A 102 -18.90 21.67 7.10
CA GLY A 102 -18.42 21.50 8.45
C GLY A 102 -19.45 20.90 9.39
N VAL A 103 -19.13 19.74 9.94
CA VAL A 103 -19.70 19.32 11.22
C VAL A 103 -18.99 20.16 12.29
N PRO A 104 -19.71 20.98 13.10
CA PRO A 104 -19.09 21.63 14.23
C PRO A 104 -18.64 20.54 15.18
N ARG A 105 -17.32 20.46 15.39
CA ARG A 105 -16.69 19.60 16.39
C ARG A 105 -17.25 19.99 17.76
N ARG A 106 -18.24 19.26 18.27
CA ARG A 106 -18.63 19.36 19.67
C ARG A 106 -17.45 18.86 20.50
N ALA A 107 -16.77 19.79 21.15
CA ALA A 107 -15.87 19.48 22.24
C ALA A 107 -16.70 19.11 23.46
N SER A 108 -16.43 17.94 24.05
CA SER A 108 -16.42 17.68 25.51
C SER A 108 -16.48 16.17 25.78
N GLY A 109 -15.51 15.65 26.51
CA GLY A 109 -15.58 14.30 27.09
C GLY A 109 -14.21 13.69 27.35
N GLU A 110 -13.64 14.02 28.51
CA GLU A 110 -12.46 13.41 29.14
C GLU A 110 -12.40 11.88 29.03
N GLY A 111 -11.19 11.36 28.86
CA GLY A 111 -10.91 9.91 28.88
C GLY A 111 -9.42 9.63 28.86
N TYR A 112 -8.83 9.66 30.05
CA TYR A 112 -7.43 9.46 30.40
C TYR A 112 -6.90 8.08 29.94
N PHE A 113 -5.68 8.01 29.39
CA PHE A 113 -4.94 6.77 29.15
C PHE A 113 -3.53 6.88 29.74
N GLU A 114 -3.25 6.05 30.75
CA GLU A 114 -1.92 5.82 31.33
C GLU A 114 -1.19 4.70 30.57
N PHE A 115 0.15 4.77 30.59
CA PHE A 115 1.11 3.88 29.91
C PHE A 115 1.33 2.55 30.65
#